data_AF-A0A9D7WHZ2-F1
#
_entry.id   AF-A0A9D7WHZ2-F1
#
_cell.length_a   1.000
_cell.length_b   1.000
_cell.length_c   1.000
_cell.angle_alpha   90.00
_cell.angle_beta   90.00
_cell.angle_gamma   90.00
#
_symmetry.space_group_name_H-M   'P 1'
#
loop_
_entity.id
_entity.type
_entity.pdbx_description
1 polymer ?
#
loop_
_entity_poly.entity_id
_entity_poly.type
_entity_poly.pdbx_seq_one_letter_code
_entity_poly.pdbx_strand_id
1 'polypeptide(L)'
;MAVKLHFTTDYDFFEYGGKVNCKLDTFTKRNDRYFFHKLSTKYNKDEILDFFVANFCENSKKWIGNLLQNDGRETYLNYRKVKDNFSYHFRNDCINICNDFDVKRLSFNDGFECFGGQHPRFLRLLIQKKLSLQTAIVFNEVISFIKNWNKQIDEKVVWPKIAFTITRMKPFVNYNMTECKLILKEVFVNG
;
A
#
# COMPACT_ATOMS: atom_id res chain seq x y z
N MET A 1 -15.96 6.41 6.95
CA MET A 1 -15.76 5.52 8.12
C MET A 1 -15.32 4.12 7.71
N ALA A 2 -16.01 3.46 6.77
CA ALA A 2 -15.67 2.10 6.30
C ALA A 2 -14.20 1.90 5.92
N VAL A 3 -13.65 2.75 5.07
CA VAL A 3 -12.24 2.65 4.64
C VAL A 3 -11.28 2.72 5.83
N LYS A 4 -11.51 3.64 6.79
CA LYS A 4 -10.68 3.73 7.99
C LYS A 4 -10.72 2.43 8.80
N LEU A 5 -11.93 1.91 9.06
CA LEU A 5 -12.10 0.64 9.79
C LEU A 5 -11.38 -0.50 9.09
N HIS A 6 -11.43 -0.54 7.77
CA HIS A 6 -10.69 -1.52 6.97
C HIS A 6 -9.19 -1.50 7.27
N PHE A 7 -8.58 -0.32 7.36
CA PHE A 7 -7.15 -0.20 7.67
C PHE A 7 -6.80 -0.19 9.16
N THR A 8 -7.76 -0.32 10.08
CA THR A 8 -7.49 -0.26 11.54
C THR A 8 -8.04 -1.44 12.35
N THR A 9 -8.95 -2.22 11.78
CA THR A 9 -9.69 -3.30 12.45
C THR A 9 -9.85 -4.50 11.52
N ASP A 10 -10.59 -5.51 11.97
CA ASP A 10 -11.00 -6.69 11.21
C ASP A 10 -12.07 -6.41 10.13
N TYR A 11 -12.81 -5.30 10.22
CA TYR A 11 -13.86 -4.91 9.26
C TYR A 11 -13.41 -4.98 7.79
N ASP A 12 -14.02 -5.78 6.92
CA ASP A 12 -13.66 -5.84 5.51
C ASP A 12 -14.53 -4.90 4.63
N PHE A 13 -13.92 -4.00 3.85
CA PHE A 13 -14.67 -3.02 3.06
C PHE A 13 -15.48 -3.69 1.95
N PHE A 14 -14.93 -4.74 1.34
CA PHE A 14 -15.51 -5.42 0.19
C PHE A 14 -16.58 -6.42 0.63
N GLU A 15 -16.35 -7.16 1.72
CA GLU A 15 -17.34 -8.06 2.31
C GLU A 15 -18.63 -7.34 2.70
N TYR A 16 -18.50 -6.18 3.36
CA TYR A 16 -19.66 -5.39 3.82
C TYR A 16 -20.14 -4.35 2.80
N GLY A 17 -19.59 -4.32 1.58
CA GLY A 17 -19.98 -3.37 0.52
C GLY A 17 -19.85 -1.90 0.94
N GLY A 18 -18.85 -1.58 1.77
CA GLY A 18 -18.61 -0.24 2.30
C GLY A 18 -19.63 0.26 3.33
N LYS A 19 -20.54 -0.58 3.81
CA LYS A 19 -21.58 -0.21 4.79
C LYS A 19 -21.05 -0.28 6.22
N VAL A 20 -21.26 0.79 6.97
CA VAL A 20 -20.99 0.84 8.41
C VAL A 20 -22.21 1.38 9.12
N ASN A 21 -22.58 0.74 10.23
CA ASN A 21 -23.63 1.24 11.11
C ASN A 21 -23.16 2.54 11.77
N CYS A 22 -23.63 3.67 11.25
CA CYS A 22 -23.42 4.98 11.85
C CYS A 22 -24.75 5.71 11.96
N LYS A 23 -25.13 6.11 13.19
CA LYS A 23 -26.30 6.95 13.40
C LYS A 23 -25.97 8.39 12.96
N LEU A 24 -26.89 9.01 12.23
CA LEU A 24 -26.74 10.40 11.78
C LEU A 24 -26.45 11.36 12.95
N ASP A 25 -27.14 11.20 14.08
CA ASP A 25 -26.92 11.97 15.30
C ASP A 25 -25.48 11.83 15.86
N THR A 26 -24.90 10.63 15.77
CA THR A 26 -23.50 10.41 16.16
C THR A 26 -22.55 11.12 15.20
N PHE A 27 -22.86 11.15 13.91
CA PHE A 27 -22.03 11.84 12.92
C PHE A 27 -22.10 13.37 13.06
N THR A 28 -23.28 13.94 13.29
CA THR A 28 -23.47 15.40 13.39
C THR A 28 -22.79 16.01 14.62
N LYS A 29 -22.64 15.22 15.70
CA LYS A 29 -21.92 15.60 16.92
C LYS A 29 -20.39 15.59 16.78
N ARG A 30 -19.84 15.10 15.66
CA ARG A 30 -18.39 15.04 15.47
C ARG A 30 -17.82 16.44 15.21
N ASN A 31 -16.82 16.83 16.00
CA ASN A 31 -16.07 18.07 15.81
C ASN A 31 -15.39 18.17 14.44
N ASP A 32 -15.14 17.03 13.79
CA ASP A 32 -14.45 16.95 12.51
C ASP A 32 -15.38 16.85 11.27
N ARG A 33 -16.71 17.02 11.45
CA ARG A 33 -17.71 16.91 10.36
C ARG A 33 -17.45 17.84 9.17
N TYR A 34 -16.93 19.04 9.42
CA TYR A 34 -16.64 20.04 8.39
C TYR A 34 -15.58 19.54 7.40
N PHE A 35 -14.60 18.76 7.86
CA PHE A 35 -13.55 18.18 7.02
C PHE A 35 -14.14 17.18 6.00
N PHE A 36 -15.13 16.37 6.42
CA PHE A 36 -15.82 15.45 5.51
C PHE A 36 -16.61 16.20 4.43
N HIS A 37 -17.30 17.28 4.79
CA HIS A 37 -18.02 18.11 3.83
C HIS A 37 -17.07 18.74 2.79
N LYS A 38 -15.93 19.29 3.23
CA LYS A 38 -14.95 19.89 2.32
C LYS A 38 -14.34 18.87 1.35
N LEU A 39 -14.11 17.63 1.80
CA LEU A 39 -13.65 16.55 0.93
C LEU A 39 -14.73 16.13 -0.08
N SER A 40 -16.00 16.02 0.34
CA SER A 40 -17.10 15.64 -0.56
C SER A 40 -17.40 16.69 -1.63
N THR A 41 -17.13 17.97 -1.37
CA THR A 41 -17.25 19.03 -2.39
C THR A 41 -16.10 19.05 -3.38
N LYS A 42 -14.96 18.42 -3.04
CA LYS A 42 -13.72 18.51 -3.82
C LYS A 42 -13.47 17.29 -4.71
N TYR A 43 -13.88 16.12 -4.27
CA TYR A 43 -13.59 14.85 -4.93
C TYR A 43 -14.89 14.11 -5.25
N ASN A 44 -14.94 13.46 -6.41
CA ASN A 44 -16.03 12.55 -6.72
C ASN A 44 -15.94 11.26 -5.88
N LYS A 45 -16.91 10.35 -6.03
CA LYS A 45 -17.02 9.13 -5.22
C LYS A 45 -15.80 8.19 -5.36
N ASP A 46 -15.22 8.08 -6.54
CA ASP A 46 -14.07 7.19 -6.77
C ASP A 46 -12.78 7.85 -6.30
N GLU A 47 -12.63 9.16 -6.57
CA GLU A 47 -11.48 9.95 -6.11
C GLU A 47 -11.43 10.04 -4.58
N ILE A 48 -12.57 10.21 -3.91
CA ILE A 48 -12.61 10.28 -2.44
C ILE A 48 -12.27 8.92 -1.81
N LEU A 49 -12.66 7.81 -2.46
CA LEU A 49 -12.27 6.47 -2.03
C LEU A 49 -10.75 6.30 -2.15
N ASP A 50 -10.18 6.60 -3.32
CA ASP A 50 -8.73 6.56 -3.54
C ASP A 50 -7.97 7.47 -2.57
N PHE A 51 -8.50 8.66 -2.31
CA PHE A 51 -7.93 9.60 -1.35
C PHE A 51 -7.83 9.00 0.05
N PHE A 52 -8.90 8.33 0.52
CA PHE A 52 -8.89 7.66 1.81
C PHE A 52 -7.98 6.43 1.82
N VAL A 53 -8.00 5.60 0.78
CA VAL A 53 -7.13 4.42 0.66
C VAL A 53 -5.67 4.86 0.71
N ALA A 54 -5.25 5.79 -0.13
CA ALA A 54 -3.88 6.31 -0.16
C ALA A 54 -3.40 6.77 1.21
N ASN A 55 -4.22 7.56 1.90
CA ASN A 55 -3.86 8.14 3.19
C ASN A 55 -3.86 7.14 4.34
N PHE A 56 -4.81 6.21 4.37
CA PHE A 56 -4.86 5.20 5.44
C PHE A 56 -3.86 4.06 5.22
N CYS A 57 -3.42 3.82 3.98
CA CYS A 57 -2.26 2.96 3.70
C CYS A 57 -0.96 3.56 4.27
N GLU A 58 -0.75 4.86 4.08
CA GLU A 58 0.43 5.57 4.61
C GLU A 58 0.38 5.67 6.14
N ASN A 59 -0.78 6.04 6.70
CA ASN A 59 -0.97 6.10 8.14
C ASN A 59 -2.43 5.86 8.52
N SER A 60 -2.73 4.64 8.97
CA SER A 60 -4.08 4.21 9.36
C SER A 60 -4.64 4.98 10.57
N LYS A 61 -3.77 5.56 11.40
CA LYS A 61 -4.15 6.36 12.58
C LYS A 61 -4.33 7.85 12.26
N LYS A 62 -4.07 8.28 11.02
CA LYS A 62 -4.13 9.70 10.64
C LYS A 62 -5.52 10.27 10.94
N TRP A 63 -5.54 11.38 11.66
CA TRP A 63 -6.77 12.11 11.95
C TRP A 63 -7.27 12.80 10.68
N ILE A 64 -8.59 12.87 10.49
CA ILE A 64 -9.21 13.41 9.25
C ILE A 64 -8.84 14.87 9.01
N GLY A 65 -8.64 15.67 10.05
CA GLY A 65 -8.19 17.05 9.90
C GLY A 65 -6.75 17.16 9.37
N ASN A 66 -5.90 16.18 9.64
CA ASN A 66 -4.57 16.07 9.05
C ASN A 66 -4.63 15.58 7.60
N LEU A 67 -5.73 14.96 7.17
CA LEU A 67 -5.90 14.58 5.75
C LEU A 67 -6.10 15.79 4.85
N LEU A 68 -6.65 16.88 5.39
CA LEU A 68 -6.86 18.12 4.64
C LEU A 68 -5.66 19.09 4.68
N GLN A 69 -4.57 18.70 5.36
CA GLN A 69 -3.28 19.39 5.26
C GLN A 69 -2.52 18.93 4.00
N ASN A 70 -1.40 19.60 3.69
CA ASN A 70 -0.66 19.39 2.45
C ASN A 70 -0.17 17.94 2.28
N ASP A 71 0.21 17.29 3.38
CA ASP A 71 0.69 15.92 3.42
C ASP A 71 -0.36 14.90 2.95
N GLY A 72 -1.63 15.11 3.26
CA GLY A 72 -2.70 14.21 2.84
C GLY A 72 -3.02 14.29 1.35
N ARG A 73 -2.94 15.51 0.78
CA ARG A 73 -3.06 15.72 -0.67
C ARG A 73 -1.87 15.12 -1.41
N GLU A 74 -0.65 15.35 -0.93
CA GLU A 74 0.56 14.82 -1.54
C GLU A 74 0.55 13.28 -1.57
N THR A 75 0.16 12.65 -0.46
CA THR A 75 0.00 11.19 -0.38
C THR A 75 -0.97 10.66 -1.44
N TYR A 76 -2.13 11.31 -1.60
CA TYR A 76 -3.10 10.94 -2.63
C TYR A 76 -2.57 11.14 -4.05
N LEU A 77 -1.88 12.26 -4.32
CA LEU A 77 -1.32 12.53 -5.65
C LEU A 77 -0.25 11.51 -6.03
N ASN A 78 0.61 11.11 -5.09
CA ASN A 78 1.62 10.07 -5.31
C ASN A 78 0.97 8.71 -5.58
N TYR A 79 -0.04 8.34 -4.79
CA TYR A 79 -0.82 7.13 -5.03
C TYR A 79 -1.47 7.13 -6.41
N ARG A 80 -2.14 8.23 -6.78
CA ARG A 80 -2.83 8.37 -8.06
C ARG A 80 -1.85 8.32 -9.23
N LYS A 81 -0.68 8.96 -9.11
CA LYS A 81 0.36 8.90 -10.14
C LYS A 81 0.76 7.45 -10.47
N VAL A 82 0.94 6.62 -9.44
CA VAL A 82 1.22 5.18 -9.61
C VAL A 82 0.00 4.46 -10.17
N LYS A 83 -1.21 4.72 -9.67
CA LYS A 83 -2.45 4.07 -10.15
C LYS A 83 -2.71 4.35 -11.64
N ASP A 84 -2.59 5.60 -12.07
CA ASP A 84 -2.92 6.04 -13.42
C ASP A 84 -1.90 5.52 -14.46
N ASN A 85 -0.65 5.24 -14.05
CA ASN A 85 0.42 4.74 -14.91
C ASN A 85 1.14 3.52 -14.30
N PHE A 86 0.35 2.54 -13.87
CA PHE A 86 0.84 1.42 -13.07
C PHE A 86 2.02 0.68 -13.69
N SER A 87 1.91 0.21 -14.92
CA SER A 87 2.91 -0.66 -15.56
C SER A 87 4.26 0.05 -15.73
N TYR A 88 4.25 1.35 -16.03
CA TYR A 88 5.44 2.18 -16.08
C TYR A 88 6.12 2.29 -14.71
N HIS A 89 5.35 2.63 -13.67
CA HIS A 89 5.87 2.75 -12.32
C HIS A 89 6.38 1.41 -11.77
N PHE A 90 5.65 0.33 -12.01
CA PHE A 90 6.04 -1.02 -11.65
C PHE A 90 7.36 -1.43 -12.31
N ARG A 91 7.53 -1.15 -13.61
CA ARG A 91 8.80 -1.41 -14.32
C ARG A 91 9.96 -0.64 -13.71
N ASN A 92 9.77 0.65 -13.43
CA ASN A 92 10.81 1.47 -12.80
C ASN A 92 11.17 0.96 -11.39
N ASP A 93 10.18 0.57 -10.59
CA ASP A 93 10.44 -0.05 -9.28
C ASP A 93 11.22 -1.36 -9.44
N CYS A 94 10.88 -2.21 -10.42
CA CYS A 94 11.62 -3.44 -10.71
C CYS A 94 13.08 -3.16 -11.07
N ILE A 95 13.35 -2.18 -11.94
CA ILE A 95 14.71 -1.78 -12.32
C ILE A 95 15.47 -1.26 -11.08
N ASN A 96 14.83 -0.45 -10.24
CA ASN A 96 15.44 0.04 -9.00
C ASN A 96 15.80 -1.11 -8.04
N ILE A 97 14.95 -2.13 -7.93
CA ILE A 97 15.21 -3.32 -7.13
C ILE A 97 16.39 -4.11 -7.70
N CYS A 98 16.39 -4.36 -9.02
CA CYS A 98 17.45 -5.09 -9.72
C CYS A 98 18.81 -4.41 -9.50
N ASN A 99 18.90 -3.12 -9.81
CA ASN A 99 20.12 -2.34 -9.62
C ASN A 99 20.61 -2.36 -8.16
N ASP A 100 19.70 -2.27 -7.18
CA ASP A 100 20.09 -2.30 -5.77
C ASP A 100 20.60 -3.69 -5.35
N PHE A 101 20.04 -4.76 -5.90
CA PHE A 101 20.51 -6.13 -5.67
C PHE A 101 21.88 -6.35 -6.32
N ASP A 102 22.07 -5.89 -7.56
CA ASP A 102 23.33 -5.99 -8.30
C ASP A 102 24.48 -5.27 -7.59
N VAL A 103 24.24 -4.02 -7.17
CA VAL A 103 25.22 -3.23 -6.39
C VAL A 103 25.62 -3.94 -5.09
N LYS A 104 24.70 -4.74 -4.53
CA LYS A 104 24.93 -5.52 -3.31
C LYS A 104 25.37 -6.96 -3.57
N ARG A 105 25.51 -7.35 -4.84
CA ARG A 105 25.84 -8.72 -5.27
C ARG A 105 24.88 -9.76 -4.68
N LEU A 106 23.60 -9.41 -4.64
CA LEU A 106 22.52 -10.29 -4.19
C LEU A 106 21.86 -10.92 -5.40
N SER A 107 21.63 -12.24 -5.36
CA SER A 107 20.69 -12.84 -6.30
C SER A 107 19.27 -12.36 -5.99
N PHE A 108 18.34 -12.61 -6.92
CA PHE A 108 16.92 -12.34 -6.69
C PHE A 108 16.43 -12.98 -5.39
N ASN A 109 16.78 -14.25 -5.14
CA ASN A 109 16.34 -14.98 -3.96
C ASN A 109 16.94 -14.38 -2.67
N ASP A 110 18.24 -14.04 -2.67
CA ASP A 110 18.91 -13.44 -1.51
C ASP A 110 18.25 -12.12 -1.10
N GLY A 111 17.71 -11.38 -2.08
CA GLY A 111 17.00 -10.13 -1.84
C GLY A 111 15.70 -10.28 -1.04
N PHE A 112 15.08 -11.47 -1.06
CA PHE A 112 13.88 -11.82 -0.31
C PHE A 112 14.15 -12.71 0.92
N GLU A 113 15.38 -13.18 1.10
CA GLU A 113 15.74 -14.07 2.21
C GLU A 113 15.93 -13.31 3.53
N CYS A 114 15.37 -13.85 4.61
CA CYS A 114 15.49 -13.31 5.96
C CYS A 114 16.65 -13.99 6.70
N PHE A 115 17.76 -13.28 6.89
CA PHE A 115 18.90 -13.79 7.65
C PHE A 115 18.76 -13.43 9.13
N GLY A 116 18.71 -14.44 10.00
CA GLY A 116 18.74 -14.26 11.45
C GLY A 116 17.63 -13.34 12.00
N GLY A 117 16.39 -13.49 11.51
CA GLY A 117 15.26 -12.70 11.98
C GLY A 117 15.14 -11.29 11.38
N GLN A 118 16.10 -10.87 10.54
CA GLN A 118 16.20 -9.49 10.07
C GLN A 118 15.36 -9.20 8.81
N HIS A 119 15.17 -7.91 8.54
CA HIS A 119 14.46 -7.45 7.35
C HIS A 119 15.24 -7.78 6.06
N PRO A 120 14.64 -8.53 5.12
CA PRO A 120 15.22 -8.83 3.82
C PRO A 120 15.42 -7.55 3.02
N ARG A 121 16.29 -7.58 2.00
CA ARG A 121 16.67 -6.37 1.28
C ARG A 121 15.47 -5.69 0.61
N PHE A 122 14.58 -6.47 0.01
CA PHE A 122 13.34 -5.95 -0.58
C PHE A 122 12.49 -5.17 0.44
N LEU A 123 12.30 -5.70 1.65
CA LEU A 123 11.54 -5.02 2.71
C LEU A 123 12.21 -3.69 3.09
N ARG A 124 13.54 -3.65 3.16
CA ARG A 124 14.29 -2.43 3.47
C ARG A 124 14.08 -1.36 2.39
N LEU A 125 14.02 -1.74 1.11
CA LEU A 125 13.71 -0.81 0.02
C LEU A 125 12.29 -0.25 0.12
N LEU A 126 11.32 -1.10 0.49
CA LEU A 126 9.95 -0.67 0.73
C LEU A 126 9.85 0.32 1.91
N ILE A 127 10.52 0.03 3.02
CA ILE A 127 10.58 0.95 4.18
C ILE A 127 11.22 2.29 3.80
N GLN A 128 12.23 2.26 2.93
CA GLN A 128 12.90 3.45 2.40
C GLN A 128 12.08 4.19 1.33
N LYS A 129 10.87 3.71 0.99
CA LYS A 129 10.02 4.23 -0.08
C LYS A 129 10.71 4.28 -1.45
N LYS A 130 11.66 3.37 -1.70
CA LYS A 130 12.32 3.21 -3.00
C LYS A 130 11.49 2.41 -4.00
N LEU A 131 10.43 1.76 -3.53
CA LEU A 131 9.41 1.09 -4.31
C LEU A 131 8.04 1.30 -3.66
N SER A 132 6.98 1.19 -4.45
CA SER A 132 5.60 1.42 -4.00
C SER A 132 4.98 0.20 -3.30
N LEU A 133 3.99 0.43 -2.43
CA LEU A 133 3.18 -0.66 -1.84
C LEU A 133 2.45 -1.46 -2.92
N GLN A 134 2.02 -0.80 -3.99
CA GLN A 134 1.46 -1.40 -5.19
C GLN A 134 2.40 -2.44 -5.82
N THR A 135 3.68 -2.10 -5.98
CA THR A 135 4.71 -3.04 -6.43
C THR A 135 4.84 -4.21 -5.45
N ALA A 136 4.90 -3.95 -4.15
CA ALA A 136 4.96 -5.02 -3.15
C ALA A 136 3.77 -5.99 -3.19
N ILE A 137 2.56 -5.49 -3.51
CA ILE A 137 1.36 -6.33 -3.73
C ILE A 137 1.59 -7.31 -4.89
N VAL A 138 2.08 -6.82 -6.03
CA VAL A 138 2.33 -7.67 -7.21
C VAL A 138 3.37 -8.74 -6.90
N PHE A 139 4.50 -8.35 -6.29
CA PHE A 139 5.52 -9.31 -5.89
C PHE A 139 4.95 -10.36 -4.93
N ASN A 140 4.15 -9.95 -3.94
CA ASN A 140 3.54 -10.92 -3.03
C ASN A 140 2.58 -11.87 -3.74
N GLU A 141 1.83 -11.43 -4.76
CA GLU A 141 0.95 -12.33 -5.52
C GLU A 141 1.74 -13.31 -6.39
N VAL A 142 2.96 -12.96 -6.83
CA VAL A 142 3.81 -13.84 -7.65
C VAL A 142 4.61 -14.83 -6.79
N ILE A 143 5.20 -14.39 -5.68
CA ILE A 143 6.13 -15.22 -4.87
C ILE A 143 5.66 -15.50 -3.43
N SER A 144 4.51 -14.95 -3.01
CA SER A 144 3.92 -15.21 -1.68
C SER A 144 4.82 -14.91 -0.47
N PHE A 145 5.69 -13.90 -0.56
CA PHE A 145 6.71 -13.62 0.47
C PHE A 145 6.11 -13.30 1.86
N ILE A 146 4.89 -12.73 1.95
CA ILE A 146 4.28 -12.39 3.24
C ILE A 146 4.16 -13.62 4.15
N LYS A 147 3.77 -14.77 3.59
CA LYS A 147 3.60 -16.02 4.36
C LYS A 147 4.91 -16.47 5.01
N ASN A 148 6.02 -16.28 4.32
CA ASN A 148 7.35 -16.68 4.78
C ASN A 148 7.86 -15.68 5.82
N TRP A 149 7.81 -14.39 5.49
CA TRP A 149 8.31 -13.32 6.35
C TRP A 149 7.56 -13.21 7.68
N ASN A 150 6.26 -13.52 7.71
CA ASN A 150 5.49 -13.60 8.95
C ASN A 150 6.04 -14.63 9.96
N LYS A 151 6.78 -15.64 9.49
CA LYS A 151 7.41 -16.67 10.32
C LYS A 151 8.89 -16.38 10.58
N GLN A 152 9.55 -15.74 9.63
CA GLN A 152 11.01 -15.58 9.61
C GLN A 152 11.51 -14.27 10.20
N ILE A 153 10.69 -13.20 10.20
CA ILE A 153 11.08 -11.91 10.78
C ILE A 153 10.76 -11.91 12.27
N ASP A 154 11.79 -11.66 13.10
CA ASP A 154 11.66 -11.65 14.56
C ASP A 154 11.02 -10.36 15.08
N GLU A 155 11.23 -9.26 14.35
CA GLU A 155 10.70 -7.93 14.63
C GLU A 155 9.16 -7.92 14.61
N LYS A 156 8.53 -7.36 15.65
CA LYS A 156 7.07 -7.45 15.90
C LYS A 156 6.29 -6.15 15.69
N VAL A 157 6.92 -5.06 15.30
CA VAL A 157 6.37 -3.70 15.30
C VAL A 157 6.21 -3.11 13.89
N VAL A 158 7.21 -3.25 13.03
CA VAL A 158 7.26 -2.65 11.68
C VAL A 158 6.71 -3.62 10.65
N TRP A 159 7.26 -4.83 10.57
CA TRP A 159 6.85 -5.79 9.54
C TRP A 159 5.36 -6.16 9.62
N PRO A 160 4.77 -6.50 10.79
CA PRO A 160 3.36 -6.85 10.87
C PRO A 160 2.43 -5.73 10.38
N LYS A 161 2.80 -4.46 10.59
CA LYS A 161 2.03 -3.30 10.08
C LYS A 161 2.11 -3.20 8.56
N ILE A 162 3.30 -3.37 7.99
CA ILE A 162 3.50 -3.33 6.53
C ILE A 162 2.76 -4.50 5.86
N ALA A 163 2.91 -5.72 6.39
CA ALA A 163 2.20 -6.90 5.88
C ALA A 163 0.68 -6.69 5.90
N PHE A 164 0.15 -6.21 7.03
CA PHE A 164 -1.27 -5.86 7.15
C PHE A 164 -1.68 -4.83 6.10
N THR A 165 -0.95 -3.73 5.97
CA THR A 165 -1.26 -2.70 4.97
C THR A 165 -1.24 -3.25 3.55
N ILE A 166 -0.25 -4.06 3.16
CA ILE A 166 -0.18 -4.69 1.83
C ILE A 166 -1.43 -5.54 1.58
N THR A 167 -1.81 -6.39 2.54
CA THR A 167 -3.00 -7.24 2.43
C THR A 167 -4.30 -6.44 2.32
N ARG A 168 -4.45 -5.37 3.10
CA ARG A 168 -5.65 -4.52 3.10
C ARG A 168 -5.73 -3.60 1.89
N MET A 169 -4.59 -3.20 1.34
CA MET A 169 -4.54 -2.37 0.14
C MET A 169 -4.83 -3.18 -1.14
N LYS A 170 -4.42 -4.46 -1.18
CA LYS A 170 -4.58 -5.36 -2.35
C LYS A 170 -5.91 -5.26 -3.09
N PRO A 171 -7.09 -5.36 -2.43
CA PRO A 171 -8.37 -5.33 -3.15
C PRO A 171 -8.73 -3.97 -3.76
N PHE A 172 -8.03 -2.88 -3.41
CA PHE A 172 -8.21 -1.56 -4.01
C PHE A 172 -7.30 -1.31 -5.23
N VAL A 173 -6.34 -2.19 -5.49
CA VAL A 173 -5.37 -2.01 -6.58
C VAL A 173 -5.78 -2.87 -7.77
N ASN A 174 -6.01 -2.22 -8.91
CA ASN A 174 -6.26 -2.90 -10.19
C ASN A 174 -5.01 -2.83 -11.07
N TYR A 175 -4.59 -3.97 -11.61
CA TYR A 175 -3.42 -4.07 -12.49
C TYR A 175 -3.51 -5.32 -13.37
N ASN A 176 -2.82 -5.30 -14.50
CA ASN A 176 -2.74 -6.46 -15.39
C ASN A 176 -1.63 -7.42 -14.92
N MET A 177 -2.02 -8.54 -14.32
CA MET A 177 -1.08 -9.55 -13.82
C MET A 177 -0.19 -10.13 -14.91
N THR A 178 -0.71 -10.32 -16.13
CA THR A 178 0.08 -10.86 -17.25
C THR A 178 1.18 -9.89 -17.66
N GLU A 179 0.84 -8.61 -17.81
CA GLU A 179 1.81 -7.56 -18.11
C GLU A 179 2.88 -7.45 -17.01
N CYS A 180 2.47 -7.49 -15.74
CA CYS A 180 3.41 -7.46 -14.61
C CYS A 180 4.39 -8.65 -14.64
N LYS A 181 3.92 -9.86 -14.95
CA LYS A 181 4.78 -11.04 -15.07
C LYS A 181 5.78 -10.91 -16.23
N LEU A 182 5.37 -10.31 -17.35
CA LEU A 182 6.28 -10.03 -18.46
C LEU A 182 7.36 -9.04 -18.05
N ILE A 183 6.99 -7.95 -17.37
CA ILE A 183 7.94 -6.96 -16.83
C ILE A 183 8.93 -7.63 -15.87
N LEU A 184 8.46 -8.47 -14.94
CA LEU A 184 9.34 -9.19 -14.01
C LEU A 184 10.34 -10.08 -14.75
N LYS A 185 9.89 -10.83 -15.75
CA LYS A 185 10.77 -11.68 -16.55
C LYS A 185 11.80 -10.86 -17.34
N GLU A 186 11.37 -9.77 -17.97
CA GLU A 186 12.25 -8.89 -18.73
C GLU A 186 13.33 -8.28 -17.84
N VAL A 187 12.99 -7.83 -16.63
CA VAL A 187 13.92 -7.13 -15.76
C VAL A 187 14.86 -8.07 -14.99
N PHE A 188 14.35 -9.19 -14.47
CA PHE A 188 15.14 -10.04 -13.54
C PHE A 188 15.71 -11.32 -14.17
N VAL A 189 15.33 -11.64 -15.41
CA VAL A 189 15.83 -12.85 -16.11
C VAL A 189 16.57 -12.50 -17.39
N ASN A 190 16.10 -11.49 -18.13
CA ASN A 190 16.67 -11.11 -19.42
C ASN A 190 17.51 -9.82 -19.36
N GLY A 191 17.45 -9.07 -18.26
CA GLY A 191 18.25 -7.87 -18.00
C GLY A 191 19.54 -8.24 -17.29
#